data_AF-W1XYT4-F1
#
_entry.id   AF-W1XYT4-F1
#
_cell.length_a   1.000
_cell.length_b   1.000
_cell.length_c   1.000
_cell.angle_alpha   90.00
_cell.angle_beta   90.00
_cell.angle_gamma   90.00
#
_symmetry.space_group_name_H-M   'P 1'
#
loop_
_entity.id
_entity.type
_entity.pdbx_description
1 polymer ?
#
loop_
_entity_poly.entity_id
_entity_poly.type
_entity_poly.pdbx_seq_one_letter_code
_entity_poly.pdbx_strand_id
1 'polypeptide(L)'
;MKKEEFKSHYLDPHSQEFNKELNEIIQIFCNTDIDELNQNRLKYIDRLIEKSNGLEPSMLNYSSITAMTYNFDDENDQLNEIGQFLRIALNEHFEVKFKNKDINEDGCLANQYKVIKKSIEHLDLAINQKQSLYNEQDEELSKVKRTIVDINKDIKGSRDRLEEINKSKNQIYTEFVAILGIFASIIFGVFGGFQEIQLIGKNLNTTPIPKLLIFSSLVMLGITLIIFLCFNAISKLTKLPMRNCNCEVGKCNCSFKEKHPTIFYSSSLFIYILFVGFALRLYKYHDFTIQKMFEGWNGKNSLPLLLLIIPLVLWAIWVFCFEKGKTEKKENK
;
A
#
# COMPACT_ATOMS: atom_id res chain seq x y z
N MET A 1 -40.27 39.62 -57.96
CA MET A 1 -38.89 39.12 -57.86
C MET A 1 -38.73 37.94 -58.80
N LYS A 2 -37.79 38.01 -59.75
CA LYS A 2 -37.56 36.92 -60.72
C LYS A 2 -36.91 35.72 -60.02
N LYS A 3 -37.12 34.50 -60.55
CA LYS A 3 -36.57 33.24 -59.99
C LYS A 3 -35.05 33.29 -59.81
N GLU A 4 -34.33 33.96 -60.70
CA GLU A 4 -32.88 34.13 -60.61
C GLU A 4 -32.45 35.17 -59.57
N GLU A 5 -33.21 36.27 -59.39
CA GLU A 5 -33.02 37.21 -58.28
C GLU A 5 -33.20 36.53 -56.93
N PHE A 6 -34.25 35.71 -56.78
CA PHE A 6 -34.49 34.94 -55.54
C PHE A 6 -33.33 33.99 -55.26
N LYS A 7 -32.85 33.27 -56.28
CA LYS A 7 -31.75 32.33 -56.10
C LYS A 7 -30.44 33.03 -55.73
N SER A 8 -30.11 34.15 -56.37
CA SER A 8 -28.88 34.90 -56.06
C SER A 8 -28.93 35.61 -54.70
N HIS A 9 -30.11 36.10 -54.27
CA HIS A 9 -30.25 36.80 -52.99
C HIS A 9 -30.40 35.86 -51.79
N TYR A 10 -30.98 34.67 -51.96
CA TYR A 10 -31.38 33.81 -50.84
C TYR A 10 -30.70 32.43 -50.83
N LEU A 11 -30.16 31.95 -51.94
CA LEU A 11 -29.58 30.61 -52.06
C LEU A 11 -28.07 30.60 -52.37
N ASP A 12 -27.50 31.69 -52.90
CA ASP A 12 -26.09 31.79 -53.28
C ASP A 12 -25.41 32.93 -52.48
N PRO A 13 -24.87 32.65 -51.29
CA PRO A 13 -24.60 33.70 -50.33
C PRO A 13 -23.36 34.51 -50.74
N HIS A 14 -23.59 35.76 -51.15
CA HIS A 14 -22.55 36.82 -51.20
C HIS A 14 -21.82 37.00 -49.84
N SER A 15 -22.30 36.38 -48.75
CA SER A 15 -21.69 36.44 -47.43
C SER A 15 -20.35 35.68 -47.35
N GLN A 16 -20.01 34.81 -48.31
CA GLN A 16 -18.70 34.16 -48.35
C GLN A 16 -17.56 35.16 -48.56
N GLU A 17 -17.72 36.11 -49.50
CA GLU A 17 -16.69 37.13 -49.75
C GLU A 17 -16.54 38.07 -48.54
N PHE A 18 -17.67 38.50 -47.97
CA PHE A 18 -17.67 39.30 -46.75
C PHE A 18 -17.00 38.58 -45.57
N ASN A 19 -17.31 37.30 -45.36
CA ASN A 19 -16.73 36.51 -44.26
C ASN A 19 -15.22 36.28 -44.47
N LYS A 20 -14.78 36.09 -45.71
CA LYS A 20 -13.35 36.00 -46.03
C LYS A 20 -12.63 37.31 -45.71
N GLU A 21 -13.21 38.43 -46.10
CA GLU A 21 -12.69 39.77 -45.80
C GLU A 21 -12.60 40.02 -44.29
N LEU A 22 -13.65 39.65 -43.55
CA LEU A 22 -13.67 39.72 -42.10
C LEU A 22 -12.56 38.86 -41.48
N ASN A 23 -12.34 37.65 -41.99
CA ASN A 23 -11.27 36.77 -41.52
C ASN A 23 -9.87 37.32 -41.79
N GLU A 24 -9.65 37.93 -42.95
CA GLU A 24 -8.38 38.59 -43.26
C GLU A 24 -8.13 39.76 -42.29
N ILE A 25 -9.15 40.55 -41.97
CA ILE A 25 -9.04 41.63 -40.99
C ILE A 25 -8.75 41.08 -39.60
N ILE A 26 -9.39 39.97 -39.20
CA ILE A 26 -9.10 39.28 -37.93
C ILE A 26 -7.63 38.83 -37.88
N GLN A 27 -7.14 38.20 -38.94
CA GLN A 27 -5.74 37.77 -39.05
C GLN A 27 -4.77 38.96 -38.98
N ILE A 28 -5.06 40.07 -39.67
CA ILE A 28 -4.22 41.26 -39.61
C ILE A 28 -4.22 41.85 -38.20
N PHE A 29 -5.38 41.91 -37.54
CA PHE A 29 -5.51 42.45 -36.20
C PHE A 29 -4.64 41.70 -35.17
N CYS A 30 -4.66 40.37 -35.18
CA CYS A 30 -3.92 39.57 -34.20
C CYS A 30 -2.40 39.47 -34.47
N ASN A 31 -1.94 39.87 -35.66
CA ASN A 31 -0.54 39.73 -36.08
C ASN A 31 0.20 41.06 -36.28
N THR A 32 -0.49 42.20 -36.15
CA THR A 32 0.07 43.54 -36.44
C THR A 32 0.11 44.38 -35.18
N ASP A 33 1.08 45.29 -35.08
CA ASP A 33 1.14 46.25 -33.97
C ASP A 33 -0.09 47.18 -33.93
N ILE A 34 -0.52 47.50 -32.70
CA ILE A 34 -1.72 48.32 -32.41
C ILE A 34 -1.63 49.71 -33.08
N ASP A 35 -0.45 50.30 -33.17
CA ASP A 35 -0.24 51.62 -33.77
C ASP A 35 -0.49 51.61 -35.30
N GLU A 36 -0.04 50.57 -36.00
CA GLU A 36 -0.25 50.41 -37.44
C GLU A 36 -1.72 50.05 -37.75
N LEU A 37 -2.36 49.27 -36.88
CA LEU A 37 -3.79 48.98 -36.96
C LEU A 37 -4.63 50.25 -36.83
N ASN A 38 -4.31 51.11 -35.87
CA ASN A 38 -5.03 52.37 -35.64
C ASN A 38 -4.90 53.34 -36.81
N GLN A 39 -3.74 53.41 -37.47
CA GLN A 39 -3.56 54.26 -38.65
C GLN A 39 -4.43 53.83 -39.83
N ASN A 40 -4.66 52.51 -39.99
CA ASN A 40 -5.38 51.95 -41.13
C ASN A 40 -6.85 51.56 -40.84
N ARG A 41 -7.36 51.82 -39.62
CA ARG A 41 -8.66 51.30 -39.16
C ARG A 41 -9.86 51.66 -40.05
N LEU A 42 -9.88 52.87 -40.61
CA LEU A 42 -10.96 53.30 -41.51
C LEU A 42 -10.96 52.53 -42.84
N LYS A 43 -9.77 52.18 -43.35
CA LYS A 43 -9.60 51.41 -44.59
C LYS A 43 -10.18 50.00 -44.45
N TYR A 44 -10.08 49.39 -43.27
CA TYR A 44 -10.68 48.08 -43.00
C TYR A 44 -12.22 48.16 -43.04
N ILE A 45 -12.81 49.24 -42.53
CA ILE A 45 -14.26 49.45 -42.62
C ILE A 45 -14.71 49.72 -44.06
N ASP A 46 -13.95 50.49 -44.84
CA ASP A 46 -14.24 50.69 -46.27
C ASP A 46 -14.27 49.36 -47.04
N ARG A 47 -13.30 48.47 -46.78
CA ARG A 47 -13.25 47.10 -47.37
C ARG A 47 -14.50 46.28 -47.01
N LEU A 48 -14.92 46.31 -45.74
CA LEU A 48 -16.13 45.62 -45.28
C LEU A 48 -17.42 46.21 -45.86
N ILE A 49 -17.48 47.54 -46.05
CA ILE A 49 -18.61 48.22 -46.68
C ILE A 49 -18.71 47.80 -48.16
N GLU A 50 -17.59 47.79 -48.89
CA GLU A 50 -17.57 47.36 -50.29
C GLU A 50 -18.08 45.92 -50.44
N LYS A 51 -17.60 45.01 -49.58
CA LYS A 51 -17.97 43.59 -49.58
C LYS A 51 -19.35 43.29 -48.98
N SER A 52 -20.00 44.27 -48.35
CA SER A 52 -21.37 44.13 -47.83
C SER A 52 -22.45 44.66 -48.80
N ASN A 53 -22.07 45.15 -49.98
CA ASN A 53 -23.02 45.54 -51.03
C ASN A 53 -23.98 44.38 -51.37
N GLY A 54 -25.29 44.63 -51.31
CA GLY A 54 -26.32 43.63 -51.66
C GLY A 54 -26.58 42.55 -50.60
N LEU A 55 -25.89 42.60 -49.45
CA LEU A 55 -26.10 41.66 -48.34
C LEU A 55 -27.20 42.14 -47.40
N GLU A 56 -28.13 41.25 -47.09
CA GLU A 56 -29.14 41.46 -46.05
C GLU A 56 -28.58 41.01 -44.68
N PRO A 57 -28.79 41.78 -43.59
CA PRO A 57 -28.36 41.40 -42.24
C PRO A 57 -28.96 40.10 -41.72
N SER A 58 -30.02 39.58 -42.34
CA SER A 58 -30.62 38.28 -42.04
C SER A 58 -29.94 37.11 -42.75
N MET A 59 -29.17 37.38 -43.81
CA MET A 59 -28.50 36.38 -44.66
C MET A 59 -27.01 36.19 -44.32
N LEU A 60 -26.56 36.76 -43.21
CA LEU A 60 -25.22 36.55 -42.68
C LEU A 60 -25.03 35.09 -42.26
N ASN A 61 -23.98 34.45 -42.77
CA ASN A 61 -23.65 33.09 -42.38
C ASN A 61 -22.85 33.11 -41.05
N TYR A 62 -23.59 33.06 -39.94
CA TYR A 62 -22.99 33.05 -38.60
C TYR A 62 -22.12 31.82 -38.34
N SER A 63 -22.47 30.66 -38.93
CA SER A 63 -21.67 29.43 -38.75
C SER A 63 -20.24 29.58 -39.26
N SER A 64 -20.04 30.35 -40.34
CA SER A 64 -18.71 30.69 -40.83
C SER A 64 -17.96 31.60 -39.85
N ILE A 65 -18.62 32.63 -39.29
CA ILE A 65 -18.00 33.54 -38.31
C ILE A 65 -17.56 32.77 -37.07
N THR A 66 -18.44 31.92 -36.55
CA THR A 66 -18.10 31.04 -35.41
C THR A 66 -16.94 30.10 -35.75
N ALA A 67 -16.97 29.42 -36.90
CA ALA A 67 -15.89 28.52 -37.31
C ALA A 67 -14.54 29.24 -37.45
N MET A 68 -14.54 30.45 -38.03
CA MET A 68 -13.33 31.28 -38.14
C MET A 68 -12.79 31.65 -36.76
N THR A 69 -13.66 32.06 -35.83
CA THR A 69 -13.28 32.39 -34.45
C THR A 69 -12.67 31.21 -33.68
N TYR A 70 -13.26 30.02 -33.84
CA TYR A 70 -12.81 28.80 -33.15
C TYR A 70 -11.49 28.26 -33.72
N ASN A 71 -11.33 28.30 -35.04
CA ASN A 71 -10.12 27.82 -35.71
C ASN A 71 -8.97 28.83 -35.67
N PHE A 72 -9.23 30.06 -35.22
CA PHE A 72 -8.19 31.06 -35.06
C PHE A 72 -7.30 30.69 -33.87
N ASP A 73 -6.00 30.55 -34.13
CA ASP A 73 -5.00 30.34 -33.08
C ASP A 73 -4.57 31.71 -32.57
N ASP A 74 -5.08 32.08 -31.40
CA ASP A 74 -4.83 33.39 -30.80
C ASP A 74 -3.59 33.32 -29.91
N GLU A 75 -2.41 33.32 -30.54
CA GLU A 75 -1.13 33.22 -29.81
C GLU A 75 -0.90 34.39 -28.83
N ASN A 76 -1.55 35.53 -29.05
CA ASN A 76 -1.36 36.77 -28.30
C ASN A 76 -2.56 37.17 -27.41
N ASP A 77 -3.59 36.32 -27.29
CA ASP A 77 -4.86 36.61 -26.59
C ASP A 77 -5.56 37.93 -27.04
N GLN A 78 -5.25 38.41 -28.26
CA GLN A 78 -5.72 39.69 -28.78
C GLN A 78 -7.13 39.60 -29.36
N LEU A 79 -7.62 38.40 -29.71
CA LEU A 79 -8.91 38.21 -30.36
C LEU A 79 -10.06 38.79 -29.53
N ASN A 80 -9.92 38.85 -28.20
CA ASN A 80 -10.91 39.44 -27.29
C ASN A 80 -11.13 40.95 -27.52
N GLU A 81 -10.16 41.66 -28.09
CA GLU A 81 -10.20 43.13 -28.26
C GLU A 81 -10.73 43.56 -29.64
N ILE A 82 -10.81 42.62 -30.59
CA ILE A 82 -11.15 42.95 -31.98
C ILE A 82 -12.55 43.52 -32.14
N GLY A 83 -13.51 43.06 -31.34
CA GLY A 83 -14.87 43.56 -31.37
C GLY A 83 -14.92 45.03 -30.98
N GLN A 84 -14.15 45.43 -29.96
CA GLN A 84 -14.02 46.82 -29.56
C GLN A 84 -13.32 47.64 -30.64
N PHE A 85 -12.24 47.14 -31.23
CA PHE A 85 -11.54 47.78 -32.34
C PHE A 85 -12.47 48.07 -33.53
N LEU A 86 -13.21 47.06 -33.99
CA LEU A 86 -14.14 47.19 -35.11
C LEU A 86 -15.29 48.15 -34.79
N ARG A 87 -15.81 48.17 -33.56
CA ARG A 87 -16.85 49.13 -33.13
C ARG A 87 -16.35 50.57 -33.16
N ILE A 88 -15.14 50.83 -32.68
CA ILE A 88 -14.51 52.16 -32.71
C ILE A 88 -14.31 52.60 -34.16
N ALA A 89 -13.71 51.74 -34.98
CA ALA A 89 -13.46 52.04 -36.39
C ALA A 89 -14.77 52.31 -37.17
N LEU A 90 -15.82 51.52 -36.90
CA LEU A 90 -17.13 51.68 -37.55
C LEU A 90 -17.79 53.01 -37.15
N ASN A 91 -17.75 53.38 -35.87
CA ASN A 91 -18.31 54.64 -35.38
C ASN A 91 -17.55 55.85 -35.96
N GLU A 92 -16.22 55.80 -36.02
CA GLU A 92 -15.44 56.88 -36.62
C GLU A 92 -15.69 57.03 -38.12
N HIS A 93 -15.77 55.90 -38.82
CA HIS A 93 -16.11 55.90 -40.24
C HIS A 93 -17.51 56.49 -40.48
N PHE A 94 -18.46 56.22 -39.59
CA PHE A 94 -19.78 56.85 -39.56
C PHE A 94 -19.66 58.37 -39.38
N GLU A 95 -19.00 58.85 -38.32
CA GLU A 95 -18.85 60.31 -38.07
C GLU A 95 -18.19 61.07 -39.22
N VAL A 96 -17.18 60.48 -39.88
CA VAL A 96 -16.48 61.09 -41.02
C VAL A 96 -17.36 61.18 -42.26
N LYS A 97 -18.09 60.11 -42.61
CA LYS A 97 -18.94 60.11 -43.82
C LYS A 97 -20.28 60.83 -43.63
N PHE A 98 -20.79 60.93 -42.40
CA PHE A 98 -22.08 61.56 -42.11
C PHE A 98 -22.02 63.06 -41.88
N LYS A 99 -20.84 63.66 -41.68
CA LYS A 99 -20.67 65.13 -41.62
C LYS A 99 -21.19 65.91 -42.85
N ASN A 100 -21.54 65.23 -43.95
CA ASN A 100 -21.80 65.85 -45.24
C ASN A 100 -23.08 65.41 -45.99
N LYS A 101 -24.03 64.62 -45.43
CA LYS A 101 -25.33 64.29 -46.11
C LYS A 101 -26.36 63.60 -45.21
N ASP A 102 -27.65 63.89 -45.43
CA ASP A 102 -28.80 63.14 -44.88
C ASP A 102 -28.84 61.71 -45.47
N ILE A 103 -28.87 60.70 -44.59
CA ILE A 103 -28.98 59.29 -44.99
C ILE A 103 -30.40 58.81 -44.66
N ASN A 104 -31.09 58.27 -45.66
CA ASN A 104 -32.38 57.61 -45.46
C ASN A 104 -32.17 56.25 -44.76
N GLU A 105 -32.98 55.92 -43.75
CA GLU A 105 -32.89 54.66 -42.97
C GLU A 105 -32.99 53.39 -43.84
N ASP A 106 -33.60 53.50 -45.02
CA ASP A 106 -33.78 52.43 -46.01
C ASP A 106 -32.71 52.44 -47.13
N GLY A 107 -31.67 53.26 -47.00
CA GLY A 107 -30.58 53.34 -47.97
C GLY A 107 -29.64 52.13 -47.96
N CYS A 108 -29.05 51.81 -49.12
CA CYS A 108 -28.06 50.74 -49.27
C CYS A 108 -26.90 50.86 -48.24
N LEU A 109 -26.45 52.08 -47.96
CA LEU A 109 -25.40 52.35 -46.98
C LEU A 109 -25.83 51.98 -45.54
N ALA A 110 -27.04 52.34 -45.13
CA ALA A 110 -27.58 52.01 -43.81
C ALA A 110 -27.65 50.48 -43.60
N ASN A 111 -27.96 49.74 -44.67
CA ASN A 111 -27.98 48.29 -44.64
C ASN A 111 -26.58 47.68 -44.43
N GLN A 112 -25.55 48.23 -45.09
CA GLN A 112 -24.15 47.80 -44.91
C GLN A 112 -23.66 47.97 -43.48
N TYR A 113 -23.95 49.11 -42.84
CA TYR A 113 -23.64 49.30 -41.42
C TYR A 113 -24.37 48.30 -40.52
N LYS A 114 -25.64 47.96 -40.81
CA LYS A 114 -26.39 46.92 -40.09
C LYS A 114 -25.74 45.54 -40.23
N VAL A 115 -25.26 45.19 -41.43
CA VAL A 115 -24.53 43.94 -41.69
C VAL A 115 -23.26 43.89 -40.84
N ILE A 116 -22.39 44.90 -40.94
CA ILE A 116 -21.11 44.93 -40.21
C ILE A 116 -21.35 44.90 -38.69
N LYS A 117 -22.30 45.69 -38.18
CA LYS A 117 -22.65 45.70 -36.76
C LYS A 117 -23.07 44.30 -36.28
N LYS A 118 -23.96 43.62 -37.02
CA LYS A 118 -24.37 42.27 -36.67
C LYS A 118 -23.20 41.28 -36.73
N SER A 119 -22.32 41.39 -37.71
CA SER A 119 -21.14 40.53 -37.80
C SER A 119 -20.22 40.70 -36.59
N ILE A 120 -20.05 41.93 -36.09
CA ILE A 120 -19.29 42.18 -34.85
C ILE A 120 -19.99 41.55 -33.64
N GLU A 121 -21.31 41.68 -33.52
CA GLU A 121 -22.06 41.06 -32.41
C GLU A 121 -21.93 39.53 -32.40
N HIS A 122 -21.95 38.89 -33.58
CA HIS A 122 -21.74 37.44 -33.69
C HIS A 122 -20.29 37.01 -33.47
N LEU A 123 -19.32 37.85 -33.84
CA LEU A 123 -17.92 37.64 -33.52
C LEU A 123 -17.70 37.68 -32.00
N ASP A 124 -18.19 38.73 -31.33
CA ASP A 124 -18.13 38.86 -29.87
C ASP A 124 -18.79 37.65 -29.17
N LEU A 125 -19.95 37.21 -29.66
CA LEU A 125 -20.62 36.04 -29.12
C LEU A 125 -19.79 34.76 -29.29
N ALA A 126 -19.22 34.53 -30.48
CA ALA A 126 -18.38 33.38 -30.74
C ALA A 126 -17.10 33.37 -29.87
N ILE A 127 -16.50 34.53 -29.65
CA ILE A 127 -15.33 34.71 -28.78
C ILE A 127 -15.69 34.34 -27.34
N ASN A 128 -16.78 34.90 -26.81
CA ASN A 128 -17.24 34.61 -25.45
C ASN A 128 -17.55 33.11 -25.26
N GLN A 129 -18.19 32.47 -26.25
CA GLN A 129 -18.46 31.04 -26.23
C GLN A 129 -17.16 30.22 -26.22
N LYS A 130 -16.19 30.56 -27.09
CA LYS A 130 -14.87 29.94 -27.13
C LYS A 130 -14.18 30.03 -25.76
N GLN A 131 -14.13 31.23 -25.17
CA GLN A 131 -13.50 31.44 -23.87
C GLN A 131 -14.17 30.65 -22.75
N SER A 132 -15.51 30.63 -22.72
CA SER A 132 -16.25 29.84 -21.72
C SER A 132 -15.92 28.35 -21.80
N LEU A 133 -15.81 27.80 -23.00
CA LEU A 133 -15.45 26.40 -23.21
C LEU A 133 -14.01 26.10 -22.78
N TYR A 134 -13.07 26.98 -23.09
CA TYR A 134 -11.67 26.82 -22.65
C TYR A 134 -11.56 26.87 -21.12
N ASN A 135 -12.26 27.80 -20.47
CA ASN A 135 -12.26 27.91 -19.01
C ASN A 135 -12.85 26.64 -18.35
N GLU A 136 -13.95 26.10 -18.89
CA GLU A 136 -14.54 24.85 -18.40
C GLU A 136 -13.59 23.66 -18.61
N GLN A 137 -12.95 23.57 -19.77
CA GLN A 137 -11.96 22.53 -20.06
C GLN A 137 -10.73 22.63 -19.14
N ASP A 138 -10.22 23.82 -18.86
CA ASP A 138 -9.09 24.00 -17.94
C ASP A 138 -9.45 23.59 -16.51
N GLU A 139 -10.67 23.92 -16.06
CA GLU A 139 -11.16 23.48 -14.76
C GLU A 139 -11.23 21.95 -14.67
N GLU A 140 -11.79 21.28 -15.68
CA GLU A 140 -11.87 19.81 -15.73
C GLU A 140 -10.49 19.16 -15.85
N LEU A 141 -9.58 19.73 -16.65
CA LEU A 141 -8.18 19.27 -16.73
C LEU A 141 -7.48 19.41 -15.37
N SER A 142 -7.73 20.49 -14.64
CA SER A 142 -7.18 20.68 -13.29
C SER A 142 -7.70 19.62 -12.31
N LYS A 143 -8.97 19.20 -12.42
CA LYS A 143 -9.56 18.12 -11.61
C LYS A 143 -8.94 16.78 -11.96
N VAL A 144 -8.83 16.45 -13.25
CA VAL A 144 -8.17 15.22 -13.72
C VAL A 144 -6.72 15.15 -13.25
N LYS A 145 -5.96 16.25 -13.36
CA LYS A 145 -4.56 16.32 -12.90
C LYS A 145 -4.44 16.07 -11.40
N ARG A 146 -5.34 16.63 -10.58
CA ARG A 146 -5.39 16.36 -9.13
C ARG A 146 -5.67 14.88 -8.85
N THR A 147 -6.68 14.31 -9.50
CA THR A 147 -7.02 12.88 -9.37
C THR A 147 -5.85 11.96 -9.74
N ILE A 148 -5.09 12.29 -10.80
CA ILE A 148 -3.89 11.52 -11.20
C ILE A 148 -2.80 11.57 -10.11
N VAL A 149 -2.59 12.73 -9.48
CA VAL A 149 -1.62 12.88 -8.39
C VAL A 149 -2.03 12.03 -7.19
N ASP A 150 -3.32 12.05 -6.82
CA ASP A 150 -3.84 11.26 -5.70
C ASP A 150 -3.74 9.75 -5.97
N ILE A 151 -4.13 9.30 -7.17
CA ILE A 151 -3.99 7.89 -7.59
C ILE A 151 -2.53 7.44 -7.52
N ASN A 152 -1.58 8.26 -7.99
CA ASN A 152 -0.16 7.91 -7.92
C ASN A 152 0.34 7.76 -6.47
N LYS A 153 -0.16 8.61 -5.56
CA LYS A 153 0.15 8.52 -4.13
C LYS A 153 -0.40 7.23 -3.53
N ASP A 154 -1.63 6.86 -3.87
CA ASP A 154 -2.28 5.63 -3.40
C ASP A 154 -1.61 4.36 -3.95
N ILE A 155 -1.20 4.38 -5.22
CA ILE A 155 -0.43 3.29 -5.85
C ILE A 155 0.91 3.11 -5.13
N LYS A 156 1.63 4.20 -4.85
CA LYS A 156 2.89 4.15 -4.12
C LYS A 156 2.70 3.57 -2.72
N GLY A 157 1.71 4.07 -1.97
CA GLY A 157 1.38 3.54 -0.64
C GLY A 157 0.98 2.06 -0.66
N SER A 158 0.26 1.62 -1.68
CA SER A 158 -0.11 0.21 -1.85
C SER A 158 1.09 -0.68 -2.17
N ARG A 159 2.05 -0.18 -2.98
CA ARG A 159 3.28 -0.89 -3.31
C ARG A 159 4.18 -1.07 -2.08
N ASP A 160 4.31 -0.03 -1.26
CA ASP A 160 5.11 -0.08 -0.03
C ASP A 160 4.54 -1.12 0.95
N ARG A 161 3.21 -1.11 1.16
CA ARG A 161 2.51 -2.13 1.97
C ARG A 161 2.70 -3.54 1.43
N LEU A 162 2.66 -3.72 0.12
CA LEU A 162 2.88 -5.03 -0.50
C LEU A 162 4.33 -5.52 -0.28
N GLU A 163 5.30 -4.62 -0.33
CA GLU A 163 6.70 -4.96 -0.05
C GLU A 163 6.89 -5.37 1.42
N GLU A 164 6.27 -4.66 2.37
CA GLU A 164 6.25 -5.05 3.79
C GLU A 164 5.61 -6.42 4.00
N ILE A 165 4.46 -6.68 3.36
CA ILE A 165 3.79 -7.98 3.42
C ILE A 165 4.69 -9.09 2.85
N ASN A 166 5.36 -8.85 1.73
CA ASN A 166 6.27 -9.85 1.13
C ASN A 166 7.48 -10.13 2.03
N LYS A 167 8.06 -9.11 2.66
CA LYS A 167 9.14 -9.30 3.64
C LYS A 167 8.66 -10.12 4.84
N SER A 168 7.51 -9.76 5.41
CA SER A 168 6.89 -10.49 6.52
C SER A 168 6.58 -11.95 6.14
N LYS A 169 6.00 -12.18 4.95
CA LYS A 169 5.72 -13.51 4.41
C LYS A 169 6.99 -14.37 4.31
N ASN A 170 8.08 -13.83 3.75
CA ASN A 170 9.34 -14.56 3.64
C ASN A 170 9.96 -14.89 5.01
N GLN A 171 9.87 -13.96 5.96
CA GLN A 171 10.29 -14.21 7.33
C GLN A 171 9.46 -15.35 7.96
N ILE A 172 8.14 -15.29 7.84
CA ILE A 172 7.21 -16.30 8.34
C ILE A 172 7.52 -17.68 7.75
N TYR A 173 7.73 -17.80 6.44
CA TYR A 173 8.11 -19.09 5.83
C TYR A 173 9.42 -19.63 6.38
N THR A 174 10.41 -18.76 6.56
CA THR A 174 11.71 -19.15 7.13
C THR A 174 11.54 -19.67 8.56
N GLU A 175 10.73 -18.98 9.37
CA GLU A 175 10.39 -19.41 10.73
C GLU A 175 9.63 -20.75 10.73
N PHE A 176 8.67 -20.95 9.82
CA PHE A 176 7.95 -22.22 9.68
C PHE A 176 8.87 -23.39 9.28
N VAL A 177 9.77 -23.19 8.31
CA VAL A 177 10.74 -24.21 7.90
C VAL A 177 11.66 -24.56 9.06
N ALA A 178 12.14 -23.56 9.81
CA ALA A 178 12.97 -23.80 10.98
C ALA A 178 12.22 -24.57 12.09
N ILE A 179 10.96 -24.21 12.37
CA ILE A 179 10.10 -24.92 13.32
C ILE A 179 9.88 -26.37 12.88
N LEU A 180 9.57 -26.62 11.60
CA LEU A 180 9.42 -27.97 11.05
C LEU A 180 10.71 -28.81 11.20
N GLY A 181 11.87 -28.22 10.93
CA GLY A 181 13.16 -28.88 11.13
C GLY A 181 13.43 -29.26 12.58
N ILE A 182 13.03 -28.41 13.53
CA ILE A 182 13.13 -28.72 14.97
C ILE A 182 12.15 -29.82 15.36
N PHE A 183 10.89 -29.75 14.91
CA PHE A 183 9.92 -30.82 15.17
C PHE A 183 10.37 -32.17 14.62
N ALA A 184 10.91 -32.21 13.39
CA ALA A 184 11.47 -33.43 12.82
C ALA A 184 12.62 -33.98 13.68
N SER A 185 13.52 -33.11 14.15
CA SER A 185 14.63 -33.48 15.03
C SER A 185 14.15 -34.04 16.38
N ILE A 186 13.11 -33.44 16.98
CA ILE A 186 12.48 -33.95 18.20
C ILE A 186 11.88 -35.33 17.94
N ILE A 187 11.10 -35.50 16.87
CA ILE A 187 10.44 -36.76 16.54
C ILE A 187 11.49 -37.87 16.34
N PHE A 188 12.56 -37.61 15.59
CA PHE A 188 13.64 -38.58 15.40
C PHE A 188 14.40 -38.89 16.70
N GLY A 189 14.70 -37.88 17.52
CA GLY A 189 15.36 -38.09 18.82
C GLY A 189 14.50 -38.89 19.80
N VAL A 190 13.20 -38.60 19.85
CA VAL A 190 12.23 -39.29 20.70
C VAL A 190 11.99 -40.72 20.22
N PHE A 191 11.74 -40.94 18.92
CA PHE A 191 11.56 -42.28 18.38
C PHE A 191 12.83 -43.14 18.46
N GLY A 192 14.02 -42.55 18.25
CA GLY A 192 15.29 -43.23 18.51
C GLY A 192 15.43 -43.63 19.99
N GLY A 193 15.09 -42.72 20.90
CA GLY A 193 15.05 -43.00 22.33
C GLY A 193 14.04 -44.09 22.73
N PHE A 194 12.85 -44.09 22.12
CA PHE A 194 11.83 -45.13 22.35
C PHE A 194 12.27 -46.51 21.84
N GLN A 195 12.97 -46.59 20.71
CA GLN A 195 13.51 -47.85 20.20
C GLN A 195 14.51 -48.47 21.19
N GLU A 196 15.40 -47.66 21.78
CA GLU A 196 16.32 -48.11 22.82
C GLU A 196 15.56 -48.62 24.05
N ILE A 197 14.52 -47.91 24.50
CA ILE A 197 13.68 -48.37 25.62
C ILE A 197 12.99 -49.70 25.31
N GLN A 198 12.52 -49.91 24.08
CA GLN A 198 11.92 -51.18 23.67
C GLN A 198 12.93 -52.33 23.67
N LEU A 199 14.19 -52.08 23.28
CA LEU A 199 15.27 -53.08 23.35
C LEU A 199 15.59 -53.48 24.79
N ILE A 200 15.59 -52.52 25.72
CA ILE A 200 15.69 -52.76 27.16
C ILE A 200 14.52 -53.63 27.63
N GLY A 201 13.29 -53.26 27.24
CA GLY A 201 12.06 -53.97 27.59
C GLY A 201 12.06 -55.44 27.18
N LYS A 202 12.58 -55.75 25.99
CA LYS A 202 12.70 -57.14 25.49
C LYS A 202 13.71 -57.98 26.26
N ASN A 203 14.76 -57.35 26.81
CA ASN A 203 15.86 -58.02 27.51
C ASN A 203 15.73 -57.97 29.05
N LEU A 204 14.55 -57.60 29.58
CA LEU A 204 14.29 -57.51 31.02
C LEU A 204 14.51 -58.83 31.77
N ASN A 205 14.20 -59.96 31.12
CA ASN A 205 14.28 -61.28 31.76
C ASN A 205 15.72 -61.80 31.92
N THR A 206 16.67 -61.28 31.15
CA THR A 206 18.06 -61.77 31.09
C THR A 206 19.08 -60.75 31.59
N THR A 207 18.69 -59.49 31.77
CA THR A 207 19.60 -58.40 32.13
C THR A 207 19.49 -58.05 33.62
N PRO A 208 20.61 -58.01 34.37
CA PRO A 208 20.60 -57.57 35.76
C PRO A 208 20.02 -56.14 35.93
N ILE A 209 19.15 -55.97 36.91
CA ILE A 209 18.46 -54.70 37.24
C ILE A 209 19.40 -53.48 37.33
N PRO A 210 20.61 -53.57 37.93
CA PRO A 210 21.52 -52.42 37.99
C PRO A 210 21.93 -51.90 36.60
N LYS A 211 22.11 -52.79 35.61
CA LYS A 211 22.45 -52.40 34.24
C LYS A 211 21.27 -51.73 33.53
N LEU A 212 20.05 -52.22 33.77
CA LEU A 212 18.81 -51.66 33.24
C LEU A 212 18.55 -50.24 33.78
N LEU A 213 18.79 -50.00 35.07
CA LEU A 213 18.64 -48.68 35.69
C LEU A 213 19.66 -47.67 35.16
N ILE A 214 20.93 -48.07 35.02
CA ILE A 214 21.99 -47.19 34.48
C ILE A 214 21.69 -46.83 33.01
N PHE A 215 21.34 -47.82 32.19
CA PHE A 215 21.13 -47.58 30.76
C PHE A 215 19.82 -46.81 30.49
N SER A 216 18.72 -47.12 31.19
CA SER A 216 17.45 -46.39 31.01
C SER A 216 17.50 -44.94 31.50
N SER A 217 18.17 -44.67 32.62
CA SER A 217 18.37 -43.30 33.11
C SER A 217 19.22 -42.45 32.16
N LEU A 218 20.25 -43.03 31.55
CA LEU A 218 21.10 -42.34 30.58
C LEU A 218 20.34 -42.01 29.27
N VAL A 219 19.54 -42.95 28.77
CA VAL A 219 18.66 -42.72 27.60
C VAL A 219 17.63 -41.61 27.89
N MET A 220 16.94 -41.66 29.04
CA MET A 220 15.94 -40.65 29.39
C MET A 220 16.53 -39.25 29.64
N LEU A 221 17.72 -39.18 30.23
CA LEU A 221 18.46 -37.93 30.38
C LEU A 221 18.83 -37.37 29.00
N GLY A 222 19.31 -38.22 28.08
CA GLY A 222 19.61 -37.85 26.70
C GLY A 222 18.40 -37.29 25.95
N ILE A 223 17.25 -37.98 26.00
CA ILE A 223 16.00 -37.52 25.38
C ILE A 223 15.57 -36.17 25.95
N THR A 224 15.61 -36.01 27.28
CA THR A 224 15.23 -34.77 27.96
C THR A 224 16.13 -33.59 27.55
N LEU A 225 17.44 -33.82 27.40
CA LEU A 225 18.38 -32.80 26.92
C LEU A 225 18.15 -32.42 25.46
N ILE A 226 17.91 -33.39 24.57
CA ILE A 226 17.62 -33.13 23.15
C ILE A 226 16.33 -32.30 23.04
N ILE A 227 15.28 -32.70 23.73
CA ILE A 227 14.01 -31.96 23.76
C ILE A 227 14.23 -30.52 24.28
N PHE A 228 15.02 -30.35 25.34
CA PHE A 228 15.34 -29.02 25.85
C PHE A 228 16.09 -28.16 24.84
N LEU A 229 17.12 -28.70 24.19
CA LEU A 229 17.89 -27.98 23.18
C LEU A 229 16.99 -27.54 22.02
N CYS A 230 16.08 -28.40 21.58
CA CYS A 230 15.10 -28.10 20.56
C CYS A 230 14.12 -26.98 21.00
N PHE A 231 13.52 -27.07 22.19
CA PHE A 231 12.64 -25.99 22.69
C PHE A 231 13.38 -24.67 22.94
N ASN A 232 14.63 -24.72 23.38
CA ASN A 232 15.47 -23.54 23.54
C ASN A 232 15.85 -22.93 22.17
N ALA A 233 16.08 -23.75 21.15
CA ALA A 233 16.26 -23.28 19.78
C ALA A 233 14.99 -22.61 19.24
N ILE A 234 13.80 -23.22 19.47
CA ILE A 234 12.50 -22.60 19.11
C ILE A 234 12.35 -21.25 19.81
N SER A 235 12.60 -21.17 21.13
CA SER A 235 12.51 -19.93 21.91
C SER A 235 13.38 -18.81 21.37
N LYS A 236 14.58 -19.14 20.88
CA LYS A 236 15.49 -18.17 20.27
C LYS A 236 15.02 -17.72 18.88
N LEU A 237 14.46 -18.63 18.08
CA LEU A 237 13.96 -18.32 16.73
C LEU A 237 12.67 -17.52 16.76
N THR A 238 11.71 -17.89 17.62
CA THR A 238 10.43 -17.20 17.77
C THR A 238 10.54 -15.93 18.62
N LYS A 239 11.70 -15.66 19.21
CA LYS A 239 11.95 -14.59 20.19
C LYS A 239 10.99 -14.60 21.39
N LEU A 240 10.27 -15.70 21.60
CA LEU A 240 9.38 -15.88 22.74
C LEU A 240 10.21 -16.33 23.94
N PRO A 241 10.22 -15.57 25.06
CA PRO A 241 11.01 -15.95 26.21
C PRO A 241 10.41 -17.19 26.89
N MET A 242 11.08 -18.34 26.77
CA MET A 242 10.80 -19.53 27.59
C MET A 242 11.34 -19.31 29.01
N ARG A 243 10.81 -18.34 29.76
CA ARG A 243 11.20 -18.07 31.15
C ARG A 243 9.97 -18.16 32.03
N ASN A 244 10.02 -18.97 33.07
CA ASN A 244 8.98 -19.02 34.09
C ASN A 244 9.12 -17.90 35.15
N CYS A 245 9.93 -16.87 34.87
CA CYS A 245 10.13 -15.71 35.75
C CYS A 245 9.29 -14.53 35.27
N ASN A 246 8.38 -14.04 36.11
CA ASN A 246 7.66 -12.77 35.90
C ASN A 246 8.60 -11.58 36.18
N CYS A 247 9.52 -11.29 35.26
CA CYS A 247 10.35 -10.10 35.30
C CYS A 247 10.09 -9.22 34.08
N GLU A 248 10.06 -7.91 34.30
CA GLU A 248 10.15 -6.93 33.22
C GLU A 248 11.55 -6.95 32.55
N VAL A 249 11.57 -6.59 31.27
CA VAL A 249 12.74 -6.68 30.40
C VAL A 249 13.86 -5.76 30.91
N GLY A 250 14.97 -6.34 31.38
CA GLY A 250 16.21 -5.60 31.64
C GLY A 250 16.88 -5.82 33.01
N LYS A 251 16.18 -6.35 34.02
CA LYS A 251 16.77 -6.62 35.36
C LYS A 251 16.30 -7.95 35.96
N CYS A 252 16.66 -9.07 35.35
CA CYS A 252 16.26 -10.38 35.88
C CYS A 252 17.49 -11.26 36.14
N ASN A 253 17.84 -11.38 37.42
CA ASN A 253 18.92 -12.25 37.91
C ASN A 253 18.30 -13.61 38.32
N CYS A 254 17.57 -14.26 37.41
CA CYS A 254 16.98 -15.58 37.67
C CYS A 254 18.04 -16.67 37.51
N SER A 255 18.18 -17.52 38.53
CA SER A 255 19.04 -18.71 38.45
C SER A 255 18.48 -19.72 37.43
N PHE A 256 19.34 -20.58 36.85
CA PHE A 256 18.94 -21.59 35.85
C PHE A 256 17.77 -22.47 36.33
N LYS A 257 17.71 -22.75 37.64
CA LYS A 257 16.65 -23.53 38.30
C LYS A 257 15.29 -22.83 38.29
N GLU A 258 15.26 -21.51 38.42
CA GLU A 258 14.03 -20.71 38.40
C GLU A 258 13.55 -20.45 36.97
N LYS A 259 14.50 -20.41 36.03
CA LYS A 259 14.23 -20.21 34.60
C LYS A 259 13.60 -21.44 33.93
N HIS A 260 14.08 -22.65 34.24
CA HIS A 260 13.59 -23.92 33.67
C HIS A 260 13.39 -24.99 34.76
N PRO A 261 12.36 -24.84 35.63
CA PRO A 261 12.17 -25.72 36.79
C PRO A 261 11.95 -27.19 36.40
N THR A 262 11.12 -27.45 35.38
CA THR A 262 10.78 -28.82 34.94
C THR A 262 11.99 -29.64 34.49
N ILE A 263 12.93 -29.02 33.80
CA ILE A 263 14.13 -29.69 33.26
C ILE A 263 15.14 -29.94 34.36
N PHE A 264 15.27 -28.97 35.28
CA PHE A 264 16.15 -29.13 36.43
C PHE A 264 15.69 -30.29 37.32
N TYR A 265 14.40 -30.39 37.64
CA TYR A 265 13.86 -31.47 38.47
C TYR A 265 13.91 -32.83 37.77
N SER A 266 13.50 -32.92 36.50
CA SER A 266 13.55 -34.17 35.75
C SER A 266 14.99 -34.69 35.56
N SER A 267 15.93 -33.82 35.20
CA SER A 267 17.35 -34.20 35.06
C SER A 267 17.94 -34.65 36.40
N SER A 268 17.59 -33.97 37.50
CA SER A 268 18.02 -34.36 38.85
C SER A 268 17.49 -35.75 39.24
N LEU A 269 16.24 -36.06 38.90
CA LEU A 269 15.64 -37.38 39.13
C LEU A 269 16.33 -38.48 38.30
N PHE A 270 16.68 -38.23 37.03
CA PHE A 270 17.37 -39.24 36.21
C PHE A 270 18.81 -39.48 36.68
N ILE A 271 19.54 -38.42 37.05
CA ILE A 271 20.88 -38.53 37.65
C ILE A 271 20.81 -39.33 38.95
N TYR A 272 19.77 -39.12 39.75
CA TYR A 272 19.52 -39.88 40.96
C TYR A 272 19.35 -41.39 40.69
N ILE A 273 18.49 -41.76 39.74
CA ILE A 273 18.27 -43.17 39.35
C ILE A 273 19.58 -43.80 38.84
N LEU A 274 20.40 -43.03 38.13
CA LEU A 274 21.72 -43.47 37.66
C LEU A 274 22.64 -43.82 38.84
N PHE A 275 22.75 -42.94 39.85
CA PHE A 275 23.58 -43.19 41.03
C PHE A 275 23.10 -44.42 41.84
N VAL A 276 21.80 -44.61 41.97
CA VAL A 276 21.22 -45.81 42.58
C VAL A 276 21.64 -47.07 41.80
N GLY A 277 21.56 -47.03 40.47
CA GLY A 277 22.03 -48.12 39.62
C GLY A 277 23.52 -48.44 39.81
N PHE A 278 24.38 -47.43 39.91
CA PHE A 278 25.81 -47.61 40.21
C PHE A 278 26.06 -48.17 41.62
N ALA A 279 25.37 -47.66 42.64
CA ALA A 279 25.50 -48.15 44.02
C ALA A 279 25.11 -49.62 44.13
N LEU A 280 24.00 -50.04 43.51
CA LEU A 280 23.58 -51.43 43.46
C LEU A 280 24.60 -52.33 42.75
N ARG A 281 25.27 -51.81 41.70
CA ARG A 281 26.33 -52.54 41.00
C ARG A 281 27.59 -52.70 41.84
N LEU A 282 28.00 -51.67 42.59
CA LEU A 282 29.19 -51.70 43.45
C LEU A 282 29.02 -52.63 44.65
N TYR A 283 27.79 -52.79 45.16
CA TYR A 283 27.48 -53.67 46.28
C TYR A 283 27.52 -55.17 45.95
N LYS A 284 27.96 -55.53 44.73
CA LYS A 284 28.33 -56.90 44.31
C LYS A 284 27.24 -57.97 44.46
N TYR A 285 25.96 -57.61 44.36
CA TYR A 285 24.88 -58.58 44.15
C TYR A 285 24.77 -58.91 42.67
N HIS A 286 25.43 -60.00 42.26
CA HIS A 286 25.55 -60.38 40.85
C HIS A 286 24.26 -60.98 40.24
N ASP A 287 23.33 -61.47 41.08
CA ASP A 287 22.03 -62.03 40.67
C ASP A 287 20.89 -61.43 41.50
N PHE A 288 20.47 -60.22 41.13
CA PHE A 288 19.39 -59.50 41.78
C PHE A 288 18.10 -59.61 40.94
N THR A 289 17.23 -60.55 41.31
CA THR A 289 15.86 -60.72 40.78
C THR A 289 14.87 -60.12 41.79
N ILE A 290 13.83 -59.38 41.34
CA ILE A 290 12.87 -58.68 42.22
C ILE A 290 12.27 -59.59 43.30
N GLN A 291 12.05 -60.86 42.99
CA GLN A 291 11.46 -61.84 43.90
C GLN A 291 12.30 -62.04 45.19
N LYS A 292 13.63 -62.02 45.10
CA LYS A 292 14.54 -62.14 46.26
C LYS A 292 14.62 -60.86 47.10
N MET A 293 14.14 -59.72 46.59
CA MET A 293 14.06 -58.45 47.35
C MET A 293 12.93 -58.51 48.40
N PHE A 294 11.82 -59.18 48.08
CA PHE A 294 10.67 -59.34 48.98
C PHE A 294 10.78 -60.56 49.89
N GLU A 295 11.39 -61.66 49.44
CA GLU A 295 11.57 -62.88 50.26
C GLU A 295 12.62 -62.73 51.38
N GLY A 296 13.58 -61.81 51.24
CA GLY A 296 14.62 -61.51 52.24
C GLY A 296 14.18 -60.64 53.42
N TRP A 297 12.87 -60.38 53.57
CA TRP A 297 12.29 -59.56 54.64
C TRP A 297 12.20 -60.30 55.99
N ASN A 298 13.23 -61.09 56.31
CA ASN A 298 13.48 -61.63 57.65
C ASN A 298 14.79 -61.04 58.19
N GLY A 299 14.76 -59.74 58.46
CA GLY A 299 15.62 -59.05 59.44
C GLY A 299 17.15 -58.96 59.22
N LYS A 300 17.77 -59.67 58.27
CA LYS A 300 19.26 -59.68 58.15
C LYS A 300 19.88 -58.94 56.97
N ASN A 301 19.14 -58.60 55.90
CA ASN A 301 19.69 -57.85 54.75
C ASN A 301 18.71 -56.78 54.23
N SER A 302 18.32 -55.82 55.07
CA SER A 302 17.46 -54.67 54.70
C SER A 302 18.22 -53.52 54.01
N LEU A 303 19.54 -53.63 53.90
CA LEU A 303 20.44 -52.58 53.40
C LEU A 303 20.20 -52.16 51.93
N PRO A 304 19.85 -53.06 50.98
CA PRO A 304 19.51 -52.68 49.60
C PRO A 304 18.21 -51.87 49.52
N LEU A 305 17.23 -52.19 50.37
CA LEU A 305 15.95 -51.49 50.44
C LEU A 305 16.12 -50.10 51.08
N LEU A 306 16.94 -50.01 52.13
CA LEU A 306 17.36 -48.75 52.75
C LEU A 306 18.12 -47.83 51.76
N LEU A 307 19.02 -48.40 50.94
CA LEU A 307 19.74 -47.66 49.89
C LEU A 307 18.83 -47.13 48.77
N LEU A 308 17.69 -47.80 48.52
CA LEU A 308 16.68 -47.34 47.57
C LEU A 308 15.72 -46.29 48.18
N ILE A 309 15.30 -46.50 49.43
CA ILE A 309 14.24 -45.71 50.09
C ILE A 309 14.77 -44.43 50.72
N ILE A 310 15.91 -44.47 51.46
CA ILE A 310 16.46 -43.27 52.11
C ILE A 310 16.64 -42.13 51.10
N PRO A 311 17.22 -42.38 49.91
CA PRO A 311 17.54 -41.27 49.03
C PRO A 311 16.29 -40.79 48.25
N LEU A 312 15.27 -41.64 48.05
CA LEU A 312 13.94 -41.26 47.52
C LEU A 312 13.17 -40.38 48.53
N VAL A 313 13.24 -40.73 49.82
CA VAL A 313 12.62 -39.95 50.90
C VAL A 313 13.33 -38.61 51.06
N LEU A 314 14.67 -38.56 50.99
CA LEU A 314 15.42 -37.30 51.00
C LEU A 314 15.08 -36.42 49.79
N TRP A 315 14.91 -37.01 48.60
CA TRP A 315 14.48 -36.28 47.41
C TRP A 315 13.05 -35.73 47.55
N ALA A 316 12.11 -36.54 48.05
CA ALA A 316 10.72 -36.13 48.28
C ALA A 316 10.60 -35.03 49.35
N ILE A 317 11.35 -35.16 50.46
CA ILE A 317 11.43 -34.13 51.52
C ILE A 317 12.03 -32.84 50.94
N TRP A 318 13.08 -32.94 50.12
CA TRP A 318 13.72 -31.78 49.50
C TRP A 318 12.78 -31.04 48.53
N VAL A 319 12.01 -31.78 47.72
CA VAL A 319 10.99 -31.20 46.82
C VAL A 319 9.86 -30.53 47.62
N PHE A 320 9.35 -31.19 48.67
CA PHE A 320 8.24 -30.68 49.49
C PHE A 320 8.62 -29.45 50.32
N CYS A 321 9.82 -29.43 50.92
CA CYS A 321 10.34 -28.26 51.63
C CYS A 321 10.54 -27.06 50.69
N PHE A 322 10.91 -27.30 49.44
CA PHE A 322 11.11 -26.22 48.46
C PHE A 322 9.79 -25.64 47.93
N GLU A 323 8.75 -26.46 47.81
CA GLU A 323 7.42 -26.01 47.37
C GLU A 323 6.79 -25.05 48.39
N LYS A 324 6.98 -25.29 49.70
CA LYS A 324 6.61 -24.36 50.77
C LYS A 324 7.39 -23.03 50.72
N GLY A 325 8.66 -23.06 50.33
CA GLY A 325 9.47 -21.85 50.18
C GLY A 325 9.02 -20.90 49.04
N LYS A 326 8.22 -21.40 48.08
CA LYS A 326 7.60 -20.58 47.03
C LYS A 326 6.32 -19.87 47.49
N THR A 327 5.55 -20.48 48.38
CA THR A 327 4.35 -19.86 48.97
C THR A 327 4.71 -18.69 49.88
N GLU A 328 5.73 -18.83 50.73
CA GLU A 328 6.16 -17.75 51.65
C GLU A 328 6.80 -16.54 50.94
N LYS A 329 7.43 -16.74 49.77
CA LYS A 329 7.98 -15.65 48.95
C LYS A 329 6.92 -14.89 48.13
N LYS A 330 5.70 -15.44 47.99
CA LYS A 330 4.57 -14.75 47.35
C LYS A 330 3.73 -13.93 48.33
N GLU A 331 3.76 -14.25 49.63
CA GLU A 331 3.04 -13.50 50.67
C GLU A 331 3.82 -12.29 51.21
N ASN A 332 5.15 -12.26 51.05
CA ASN A 332 6.02 -11.17 51.52
C ASN A 332 6.47 -10.20 50.40
N LYS A 333 5.70 -10.09 49.31
CA LYS A 333 5.95 -9.17 48.20
C LYS A 333 4.64 -8.57 47.75
#